data_AF-A0A971ZB86-F1
#
_entry.id   AF-A0A971ZB86-F1
#
_cell.length_a   1.000
_cell.length_b   1.000
_cell.length_c   1.000
_cell.angle_alpha   90.00
_cell.angle_beta   90.00
_cell.angle_gamma   90.00
#
_symmetry.space_group_name_H-M   'P 1'
#
loop_
_entity.id
_entity.type
_entity.pdbx_description
1 polymer ?
#
loop_
_entity_poly.entity_id
_entity_poly.type
_entity_poly.pdbx_seq_one_letter_code
_entity_poly.pdbx_strand_id
1 'polypeptide(L)'
;MKLSTALLSVSDKTGIVEFAQALAQRGIKLLSTGGTAALLKNAGLEVTEVAEHTGSPEILDGRVKTLHPKIHGGLLGRRDDEVHLNTMKEHNIAPIDLLVVNLYPFRETIAKPGCNFADAIENIDIGGPAMLRAAAKNHGTEAGG
;
A
#
# COMPACT_ATOMS: atom_id res chain seq x y z
N MET A 1 -5.88 -6.21 18.61
CA MET A 1 -4.94 -5.21 18.07
C MET A 1 -5.67 -3.90 17.75
N LYS A 2 -5.08 -2.74 18.07
CA LYS A 2 -5.62 -1.43 17.66
C LYS A 2 -4.94 -1.02 16.35
N LEU A 3 -5.71 -0.85 15.27
CA LEU A 3 -5.18 -0.34 14.00
C LEU A 3 -4.70 1.10 14.19
N SER A 4 -3.51 1.39 13.69
CA SER A 4 -2.86 2.71 13.77
C SER A 4 -2.54 3.29 12.39
N THR A 5 -2.22 2.43 11.41
CA THR A 5 -1.77 2.86 10.08
C THR A 5 -2.36 1.96 8.99
N ALA A 6 -2.92 2.58 7.95
CA ALA A 6 -3.45 1.88 6.76
C ALA A 6 -2.72 2.34 5.50
N LEU A 7 -2.31 1.40 4.65
CA LEU A 7 -1.75 1.64 3.32
C LEU A 7 -2.81 1.39 2.24
N LEU A 8 -3.20 2.45 1.54
CA LEU A 8 -4.22 2.45 0.48
C LEU A 8 -3.54 2.61 -0.88
N SER A 9 -3.67 1.61 -1.76
CA SER A 9 -3.10 1.66 -3.11
C SER A 9 -4.04 0.95 -4.08
N VAL A 10 -4.95 1.70 -4.69
CA VAL A 10 -6.01 1.12 -5.53
C VAL A 10 -5.98 1.66 -6.96
N SER A 11 -6.20 0.77 -7.92
CA SER A 11 -6.47 1.13 -9.31
C SER A 11 -7.91 1.61 -9.47
N ASP A 12 -8.87 0.78 -9.05
CA ASP A 12 -10.28 1.13 -8.93
C ASP A 12 -10.52 1.90 -7.63
N LYS A 13 -10.99 3.14 -7.76
CA LYS A 13 -11.17 4.10 -6.66
C LYS A 13 -12.60 4.13 -6.13
N THR A 14 -13.46 3.23 -6.58
CA THR A 14 -14.85 3.16 -6.13
C THR A 14 -14.92 3.00 -4.60
N GLY A 15 -15.58 3.95 -3.92
CA GLY A 15 -15.79 3.92 -2.47
C GLY A 15 -14.56 4.21 -1.60
N ILE A 16 -13.39 4.52 -2.18
CA ILE A 16 -12.14 4.64 -1.41
C ILE A 16 -12.14 5.88 -0.50
N VAL A 17 -12.85 6.94 -0.89
CA VAL A 17 -12.90 8.20 -0.13
C VAL A 17 -13.69 8.01 1.15
N GLU A 18 -14.89 7.45 1.07
CA GLU A 18 -15.77 7.17 2.20
C GLU A 18 -15.10 6.18 3.16
N PHE A 19 -14.43 5.17 2.61
CA PHE A 19 -13.65 4.21 3.40
C PHE A 19 -12.50 4.89 4.15
N ALA A 20 -11.71 5.72 3.47
CA ALA A 20 -10.59 6.43 4.09
C ALA A 20 -11.04 7.47 5.12
N GLN A 21 -12.16 8.15 4.91
CA GLN A 21 -12.77 9.05 5.89
C GLN A 21 -13.14 8.30 7.18
N ALA A 22 -13.74 7.12 7.05
CA ALA A 22 -14.09 6.29 8.19
C ALA A 22 -12.84 5.84 8.98
N LEU A 23 -11.73 5.54 8.30
CA LEU A 23 -10.45 5.23 8.95
C LEU A 23 -9.87 6.46 9.68
N ALA A 24 -9.84 7.62 9.01
CA ALA A 24 -9.32 8.87 9.58
C ALA A 24 -10.11 9.32 10.82
N GLN A 25 -11.44 9.18 10.82
CA GLN A 25 -12.30 9.47 11.99
C GLN A 25 -11.96 8.60 13.21
N ARG A 26 -11.37 7.42 12.99
CA ARG A 26 -10.90 6.51 14.05
C ARG A 26 -9.46 6.80 14.49
N GLY A 27 -8.84 7.85 13.94
CA GLY A 27 -7.45 8.23 14.21
C GLY A 27 -6.41 7.33 13.52
N ILE A 28 -6.81 6.60 12.47
CA ILE A 28 -5.89 5.76 11.70
C ILE A 28 -5.16 6.63 10.69
N LYS A 29 -3.83 6.56 10.69
CA LYS A 29 -2.96 7.26 9.74
C LYS A 29 -3.09 6.64 8.36
N LEU A 30 -3.18 7.49 7.34
CA LEU A 30 -3.34 7.07 5.95
C LEU A 30 -2.00 7.19 5.21
N LEU A 31 -1.48 6.06 4.75
CA LEU A 31 -0.42 5.96 3.76
C LEU A 31 -1.04 5.68 2.39
N SER A 32 -0.56 6.34 1.34
CA SER A 32 -1.11 6.12 0.00
C SER A 32 -0.12 6.38 -1.13
N THR A 33 -0.45 5.93 -2.34
CA THR A 33 0.40 6.09 -3.54
C THR A 33 -0.26 6.96 -4.61
N GLY A 34 0.55 7.80 -5.27
CA GLY A 34 0.22 8.50 -6.52
C GLY A 34 -1.22 9.02 -6.61
N GLY A 35 -1.96 8.53 -7.60
CA GLY A 35 -3.35 8.95 -7.85
C GLY A 35 -4.34 8.62 -6.73
N THR A 36 -4.08 7.60 -5.89
CA THR A 36 -4.92 7.36 -4.70
C THR A 36 -4.67 8.44 -3.65
N ALA A 37 -3.41 8.79 -3.41
CA ALA A 37 -3.05 9.83 -2.44
C ALA A 37 -3.63 11.19 -2.85
N ALA A 38 -3.51 11.55 -4.14
CA ALA A 38 -4.07 12.78 -4.68
C ALA A 38 -5.59 12.85 -4.51
N LEU A 39 -6.32 11.77 -4.80
CA LEU A 39 -7.77 11.72 -4.61
C LEU A 39 -8.17 11.96 -3.15
N LEU A 40 -7.50 11.28 -2.22
CA LEU A 40 -7.80 11.38 -0.80
C LEU A 40 -7.46 12.77 -0.24
N LYS A 41 -6.34 13.36 -0.65
CA LYS A 41 -5.97 14.75 -0.29
C LYS A 41 -7.00 15.76 -0.80
N ASN A 42 -7.48 15.60 -2.04
CA ASN A 42 -8.54 16.44 -2.60
C ASN A 42 -9.87 16.33 -1.84
N ALA A 43 -10.12 15.20 -1.17
CA ALA A 43 -11.25 15.00 -0.27
C ALA A 43 -11.03 15.55 1.15
N GLY A 44 -9.93 16.28 1.38
CA GLY A 44 -9.61 16.92 2.66
C GLY A 44 -8.99 16.01 3.71
N LEU A 45 -8.52 14.82 3.32
CA LEU A 45 -7.87 13.88 4.24
C LEU A 45 -6.38 14.15 4.39
N GLU A 46 -5.88 14.00 5.61
CA GLU A 46 -4.45 13.96 5.88
C GLU A 46 -3.89 12.61 5.41
N VAL A 47 -2.99 12.66 4.43
CA VAL A 47 -2.40 11.47 3.80
C VAL A 47 -0.92 11.67 3.61
N THR A 48 -0.13 10.75 4.16
CA THR A 48 1.31 10.66 3.92
C THR A 48 1.54 9.84 2.66
N GLU A 49 2.33 10.38 1.72
CA GLU A 49 2.66 9.65 0.51
C GLU A 49 3.73 8.59 0.76
N VAL A 50 3.68 7.48 0.02
CA VAL A 50 4.71 6.43 0.13
C VAL A 50 6.11 6.97 -0.18
N ALA A 51 6.26 7.90 -1.13
CA ALA A 51 7.54 8.54 -1.41
C ALA A 51 8.09 9.31 -0.19
N GLU A 52 7.23 10.05 0.51
CA GLU A 52 7.57 10.76 1.76
C GLU A 52 7.92 9.76 2.89
N HIS A 53 7.11 8.74 3.07
CA HIS A 53 7.31 7.70 4.08
C HIS A 53 8.64 6.94 3.90
N THR A 54 8.94 6.59 2.64
CA THR A 54 10.15 5.83 2.30
C THR A 54 11.38 6.72 2.25
N GLY A 55 11.23 7.96 1.80
CA GLY A 55 12.33 8.85 1.40
C GLY A 55 12.89 8.52 0.02
N SER A 56 12.26 7.60 -0.73
CA SER A 56 12.70 7.22 -2.07
C SER A 56 11.92 8.00 -3.13
N PRO A 57 12.60 8.58 -4.15
CA PRO A 57 11.91 9.26 -5.23
C PRO A 57 11.12 8.27 -6.09
N GLU A 58 10.13 8.78 -6.81
CA GLU A 58 9.48 8.02 -7.86
C GLU A 58 10.42 7.91 -9.07
N ILE A 59 10.76 6.67 -9.44
CA ILE A 59 11.67 6.35 -10.55
C ILE A 59 11.06 5.25 -11.43
N LEU A 60 11.56 5.12 -12.67
CA LEU A 60 11.10 4.11 -13.64
C LEU A 60 9.58 4.16 -13.85
N ASP A 61 9.04 5.37 -14.01
CA ASP A 61 7.60 5.63 -14.22
C ASP A 61 6.70 4.98 -13.16
N GLY A 62 7.17 4.97 -11.90
CA GLY A 62 6.40 4.47 -10.76
C GLY A 62 6.40 2.95 -10.61
N ARG A 63 7.16 2.20 -11.42
CA ARG A 63 7.23 0.72 -11.37
C ARG A 63 7.75 0.16 -10.04
N VAL A 64 8.56 0.94 -9.31
CA VAL A 64 9.24 0.48 -8.08
C VAL A 64 8.87 1.30 -6.84
N LYS A 65 7.76 2.03 -6.87
CA LYS A 65 7.35 2.95 -5.78
C LYS A 65 7.13 2.29 -4.41
N THR A 66 6.62 1.07 -4.38
CA THR A 66 6.29 0.36 -3.12
C THR A 66 7.24 -0.79 -2.79
N LEU A 67 8.16 -1.12 -3.70
CA LEU A 67 9.14 -2.20 -3.53
C LEU A 67 10.30 -1.76 -2.64
N HIS A 68 9.97 -1.36 -1.41
CA HIS A 68 10.89 -0.75 -0.46
C HIS A 68 10.84 -1.45 0.91
N PRO A 69 11.98 -1.61 1.61
CA PRO A 69 12.02 -2.25 2.93
C PRO A 69 11.11 -1.60 3.98
N LYS A 70 10.94 -0.28 3.97
CA LYS A 70 9.99 0.40 4.88
C LYS A 70 8.53 -0.01 4.65
N ILE A 71 8.13 -0.32 3.42
CA ILE A 71 6.78 -0.78 3.11
C ILE A 71 6.65 -2.26 3.46
N HIS A 72 7.53 -3.10 2.89
CA HIS A 72 7.43 -4.55 3.10
C HIS A 72 7.78 -4.99 4.52
N GLY A 73 8.70 -4.31 5.19
CA GLY A 73 8.99 -4.53 6.61
C GLY A 73 7.86 -4.04 7.53
N GLY A 74 7.15 -2.99 7.13
CA GLY A 74 5.92 -2.56 7.81
C GLY A 74 4.83 -3.62 7.76
N LEU A 75 4.68 -4.29 6.61
CA LEU A 75 3.70 -5.36 6.37
C LEU A 75 4.13 -6.74 6.92
N LEU A 76 5.42 -7.09 6.85
CA LEU A 76 5.94 -8.42 7.22
C LEU A 76 6.51 -8.49 8.63
N GLY A 77 6.68 -7.34 9.28
CA GLY A 77 7.20 -7.23 10.63
C GLY A 77 6.28 -7.89 11.63
N ARG A 78 6.67 -9.07 12.11
CA ARG A 78 5.99 -9.81 13.16
C ARG A 78 5.93 -9.02 14.46
N ARG A 79 4.73 -8.92 15.04
CA ARG A 79 4.47 -8.18 16.29
C ARG A 79 4.62 -9.04 17.53
N ASP A 80 4.64 -10.36 17.34
CA ASP A 80 4.83 -11.39 18.36
C ASP A 80 6.30 -11.80 18.53
N ASP A 81 7.23 -11.16 17.82
CA ASP A 81 8.65 -11.53 17.77
C ASP A 81 9.51 -10.31 18.13
N GLU A 82 10.17 -10.36 19.29
CA GLU A 82 11.02 -9.27 19.79
C GLU A 82 12.20 -8.96 18.86
N VAL A 83 12.73 -9.96 18.15
CA VAL A 83 13.83 -9.76 17.20
C VAL A 83 13.34 -8.90 16.04
N HIS A 84 12.16 -9.22 15.49
CA HIS A 84 11.54 -8.42 14.43
C HIS A 84 11.24 -6.99 14.90
N LEU A 85 10.67 -6.81 16.10
CA LEU A 85 10.36 -5.49 16.65
C LEU A 85 11.62 -4.63 16.82
N ASN A 86 12.71 -5.21 17.33
CA ASN A 86 13.98 -4.51 17.48
C ASN A 86 14.57 -4.11 16.12
N THR A 87 14.63 -5.04 15.15
CA THR A 87 15.11 -4.74 13.79
C THR A 87 14.29 -3.63 13.13
N MET A 88 12.96 -3.67 13.25
CA MET A 88 12.10 -2.62 12.70
C MET A 88 12.41 -1.25 13.32
N LYS A 89 12.59 -1.20 14.64
CA LYS A 89 12.95 0.03 15.35
C LYS A 89 14.31 0.56 14.91
N GLU A 90 15.33 -0.29 14.83
CA GLU A 90 16.68 0.06 14.38
C GLU A 90 16.71 0.65 12.97
N HIS A 91 15.89 0.10 12.07
CA HIS A 91 15.81 0.54 10.68
C HIS A 91 14.72 1.59 10.41
N ASN A 92 14.09 2.14 11.46
CA ASN A 92 13.01 3.14 11.35
C ASN A 92 11.85 2.67 10.45
N ILE A 93 11.45 1.41 10.61
CA ILE A 93 10.33 0.79 9.90
C ILE A 93 9.11 0.83 10.80
N ALA A 94 8.12 1.64 10.42
CA ALA A 94 6.85 1.72 11.13
C ALA A 94 5.93 0.54 10.76
N PRO A 95 5.08 0.08 11.68
CA PRO A 95 4.05 -0.91 11.36
C PRO A 95 3.04 -0.41 10.33
N ILE A 96 2.56 -1.32 9.49
CA ILE A 96 1.40 -1.11 8.62
C ILE A 96 0.37 -2.18 8.99
N ASP A 97 -0.77 -1.74 9.50
CA ASP A 97 -1.76 -2.62 10.16
C ASP A 97 -2.91 -3.03 9.23
N LEU A 98 -3.11 -2.28 8.15
CA LEU A 98 -4.16 -2.53 7.18
C LEU A 98 -3.62 -2.24 5.78
N LEU A 99 -3.75 -3.20 4.88
CA LEU A 99 -3.49 -3.02 3.45
C LEU A 99 -4.81 -3.00 2.70
N VAL A 100 -5.03 -1.95 1.90
CA VAL A 100 -6.19 -1.81 1.01
C VAL A 100 -5.65 -1.67 -0.40
N VAL A 101 -5.82 -2.71 -1.21
CA VAL A 101 -5.21 -2.78 -2.54
C VAL A 101 -6.13 -3.53 -3.49
N ASN A 102 -6.25 -3.01 -4.71
CA ASN A 102 -6.73 -3.73 -5.86
C ASN A 102 -5.76 -3.49 -7.01
N LEU A 103 -5.65 -4.49 -7.88
CA LEU A 103 -4.60 -4.56 -8.89
C LEU A 103 -4.98 -3.77 -10.13
N TYR A 104 -4.00 -3.54 -11.00
CA TYR A 104 -4.29 -3.05 -12.34
C TYR A 104 -5.23 -4.01 -13.08
N PRO A 105 -6.20 -3.49 -13.84
CA PRO A 105 -7.25 -4.29 -14.47
C PRO A 105 -6.71 -5.00 -15.72
N PHE A 106 -5.74 -5.90 -15.53
CA PHE A 106 -5.00 -6.55 -16.61
C PHE A 106 -5.96 -7.31 -17.55
N ARG A 107 -6.90 -8.07 -16.97
CA ARG A 107 -7.88 -8.84 -17.73
C ARG A 107 -8.76 -7.93 -18.60
N GLU A 108 -9.22 -6.82 -18.04
CA GLU A 108 -10.04 -5.85 -18.74
C GLU A 108 -9.23 -5.14 -19.82
N THR A 109 -7.96 -4.82 -19.56
CA THR A 109 -7.06 -4.21 -20.55
C THR A 109 -6.85 -5.12 -21.75
N ILE A 110 -6.49 -6.39 -21.57
CA ILE A 110 -6.25 -7.31 -22.69
C ILE A 110 -7.52 -7.67 -23.47
N ALA A 111 -8.70 -7.46 -22.87
CA ALA A 111 -9.98 -7.68 -23.53
C ALA A 111 -10.40 -6.50 -24.43
N LYS A 112 -9.76 -5.33 -24.32
CA LYS A 112 -10.11 -4.15 -25.13
C LYS A 112 -9.73 -4.37 -26.60
N PRO A 113 -10.63 -4.04 -27.55
CA PRO A 113 -10.27 -4.00 -28.97
C PRO A 113 -9.08 -3.04 -29.18
N GLY A 114 -8.01 -3.51 -29.82
CA GLY A 114 -6.83 -2.71 -30.11
C GLY A 114 -5.75 -2.71 -29.04
N CYS A 115 -5.90 -3.45 -27.93
CA CYS A 115 -4.80 -3.67 -26.99
C CYS A 115 -3.62 -4.35 -27.69
N ASN A 116 -2.46 -3.70 -27.67
CA ASN A 116 -1.23 -4.28 -28.19
C ASN A 116 -0.41 -4.96 -27.06
N PHE A 117 0.69 -5.61 -27.42
CA PHE A 117 1.54 -6.31 -26.46
C PHE A 117 2.16 -5.37 -25.41
N ALA A 118 2.59 -4.16 -25.82
CA ALA A 118 3.15 -3.18 -24.89
C ALA A 118 2.09 -2.73 -23.87
N ASP A 119 0.86 -2.47 -24.30
CA ASP A 119 -0.26 -2.10 -23.41
C ASP A 119 -0.50 -3.19 -22.35
N ALA A 120 -0.45 -4.46 -22.75
CA ALA A 120 -0.57 -5.59 -21.84
C ALA A 120 0.58 -5.60 -20.82
N ILE A 121 1.82 -5.47 -21.27
CA ILE A 121 3.01 -5.46 -20.41
C ILE A 121 2.97 -4.32 -19.38
N GLU A 122 2.56 -3.11 -19.77
CA GLU A 122 2.44 -1.97 -18.85
C GLU A 122 1.36 -2.16 -17.78
N ASN A 123 0.37 -3.03 -18.03
CA ASN A 123 -0.70 -3.31 -17.07
C ASN A 123 -0.37 -4.48 -16.12
N ILE A 124 0.82 -5.07 -16.20
CA ILE A 124 1.27 -6.07 -15.23
C ILE A 124 1.70 -5.36 -13.95
N ASP A 125 0.88 -5.48 -12.91
CA ASP A 125 1.19 -4.93 -11.60
C ASP A 125 2.25 -5.77 -10.88
N ILE A 126 3.29 -5.12 -10.37
CA ILE A 126 4.37 -5.75 -9.59
C ILE A 126 4.22 -5.43 -8.11
N GLY A 127 4.05 -4.15 -7.78
CA GLY A 127 3.97 -3.69 -6.40
C GLY A 127 2.71 -4.17 -5.69
N GLY A 128 1.56 -4.13 -6.37
CA GLY A 128 0.28 -4.57 -5.82
C GLY A 128 0.30 -6.04 -5.36
N PRO A 129 0.67 -7.00 -6.23
CA PRO A 129 0.77 -8.42 -5.84
C PRO A 129 1.83 -8.66 -4.77
N ALA A 130 2.96 -7.95 -4.81
CA ALA A 130 3.99 -8.07 -3.77
C ALA A 130 3.45 -7.65 -2.39
N MET A 131 2.73 -6.53 -2.31
CA MET A 131 2.11 -6.06 -1.06
C MET A 131 1.00 -7.00 -0.59
N LEU A 132 0.11 -7.45 -1.49
CA LEU A 132 -0.95 -8.42 -1.17
C LEU A 132 -0.37 -9.69 -0.53
N ARG A 133 0.66 -10.26 -1.16
CA ARG A 133 1.31 -11.48 -0.66
C ARG A 133 2.02 -11.25 0.66
N ALA A 134 2.63 -10.08 0.85
CA ALA A 134 3.29 -9.71 2.10
C ALA A 134 2.29 -9.61 3.26
N ALA A 135 1.21 -8.84 3.09
CA ALA A 135 0.15 -8.70 4.09
C ALA A 135 -0.54 -10.04 4.38
N ALA A 136 -0.89 -10.82 3.35
CA ALA A 136 -1.54 -12.13 3.54
C ALA A 136 -0.64 -13.13 4.28
N LYS A 137 0.67 -13.11 4.02
CA LYS A 137 1.64 -13.94 4.75
C LYS A 137 1.65 -13.59 6.24
N ASN A 138 1.54 -12.31 6.58
CA ASN A 138 1.58 -11.80 7.94
C ASN A 138 0.18 -11.40 8.44
N HIS A 139 -0.87 -12.18 8.15
CA HIS A 139 -2.27 -11.90 8.51
C HIS A 139 -2.57 -11.79 10.02
N GLY A 140 -1.53 -11.90 10.86
CA GLY A 140 -1.58 -11.64 12.28
C GLY A 140 -1.81 -12.83 13.19
N THR A 141 -1.48 -12.60 14.46
CA THR A 141 -1.93 -13.34 15.65
C THR A 141 -2.66 -12.35 16.57
N GLU A 142 -3.02 -12.72 17.80
CA GLU A 142 -3.62 -11.76 18.76
C GLU A 142 -2.73 -10.53 19.02
N ALA A 143 -1.40 -10.70 18.93
CA ALA A 143 -0.40 -9.65 19.08
C ALA A 143 -0.33 -8.71 17.86
N GLY A 144 -0.94 -9.11 16.74
CA GLY A 144 -0.99 -8.34 15.50
C GLY A 144 -0.10 -8.90 14.39
N GLY A 145 -0.33 -8.35 13.21
CA GLY A 145 0.27 -8.65 11.91
C GLY A 145 -0.65 -8.09 10.85
#